data_AF-A0A9R1V6Z2-F1
#
_entry.id   AF-A0A9R1V6Z2-F1
#
_cell.length_a   1.000
_cell.length_b   1.000
_cell.length_c   1.000
_cell.angle_alpha   90.00
_cell.angle_beta   90.00
_cell.angle_gamma   90.00
#
_symmetry.space_group_name_H-M   'P 1'
#
loop_
_entity.id
_entity.type
_entity.pdbx_description
1 polymer ?
#
loop_
_entity_poly.entity_id
_entity_poly.type
_entity_poly.pdbx_seq_one_letter_code
_entity_poly.pdbx_strand_id
1 'polypeptide(L)'
;MIPVANGFRFNWNSDGKYTVSTLKKLLESKAPKPHSDVQINWSKVIPLKIRCFIWRVLMNRIPVAANLEVRGIKVETDMCPLCNKEKETCDHLLIRYEVAIEARSWIFKWCGILLTTFNKVTDFIRFVIS
;
A
#
# COMPACT_ATOMS: atom_id res chain seq x y z
N MET A 1 9.01 -23.28 -19.38
CA MET A 1 9.36 -22.74 -20.70
C MET A 1 9.89 -23.91 -21.51
N ILE A 2 9.33 -24.18 -22.69
CA ILE A 2 9.67 -25.36 -23.49
C ILE A 2 10.26 -24.87 -24.81
N PRO A 3 11.51 -25.23 -25.16
CA PRO A 3 12.09 -24.90 -26.46
C PRO A 3 11.30 -25.56 -27.59
N VAL A 4 11.09 -24.84 -28.68
CA VAL A 4 10.47 -25.33 -29.93
C VAL A 4 11.26 -24.81 -31.13
N ALA A 5 11.07 -25.41 -32.31
CA ALA A 5 11.87 -25.13 -33.52
C ALA A 5 12.03 -23.63 -33.85
N ASN A 6 11.03 -22.79 -33.54
CA ASN A 6 11.03 -21.35 -33.81
C ASN A 6 10.87 -20.49 -32.53
N GLY A 7 11.34 -20.95 -31.37
CA GLY A 7 11.37 -20.14 -30.14
C GLY A 7 11.01 -20.90 -28.86
N PHE A 8 10.23 -20.26 -27.99
CA PHE A 8 9.81 -20.83 -26.70
C PHE A 8 8.29 -20.89 -26.58
N ARG A 9 7.75 -22.04 -26.14
CA ARG A 9 6.36 -22.17 -25.68
C ARG A 9 6.27 -21.99 -24.16
N PHE A 10 5.29 -21.21 -23.73
CA PHE A 10 4.99 -20.95 -22.33
C PHE A 10 3.75 -21.74 -21.92
N ASN A 11 3.91 -22.67 -20.96
CA ASN A 11 2.79 -23.46 -20.42
C ASN A 11 1.99 -22.65 -19.37
N TRP A 12 1.56 -21.45 -19.74
CA TRP A 12 0.72 -20.58 -18.90
C TRP A 12 -0.71 -20.48 -19.44
N ASN A 13 -0.88 -20.74 -20.74
CA ASN A 13 -2.12 -20.66 -21.50
C ASN A 13 -2.17 -21.79 -22.53
N SER A 14 -3.37 -22.16 -22.98
CA SER A 14 -3.60 -23.22 -23.97
C SER A 14 -2.91 -22.97 -25.33
N ASP A 15 -2.70 -21.72 -25.70
CA ASP A 15 -2.04 -21.31 -26.95
C ASP A 15 -0.50 -21.42 -26.90
N GLY A 16 0.08 -21.60 -25.71
CA GLY A 16 1.52 -21.67 -25.51
C GLY A 16 2.27 -20.37 -25.80
N LYS A 17 1.58 -19.24 -26.01
CA LYS A 17 2.18 -17.97 -26.44
C LYS A 17 2.50 -17.07 -25.24
N TYR A 18 3.62 -16.37 -25.32
CA TYR A 18 3.94 -15.31 -24.39
C TYR A 18 3.19 -14.03 -24.75
N THR A 19 2.51 -13.45 -23.77
CA THR A 19 2.03 -12.07 -23.86
C THR A 19 2.21 -11.39 -22.51
N VAL A 20 2.34 -10.06 -22.52
CA VAL A 20 2.43 -9.29 -21.27
C VAL A 20 1.19 -9.51 -20.40
N SER A 21 0.01 -9.70 -21.00
CA SER A 21 -1.24 -9.93 -20.27
C SER A 21 -1.27 -11.30 -19.57
N THR A 22 -0.73 -12.36 -20.19
CA THR A 22 -0.67 -13.70 -19.60
C THR A 22 0.34 -13.78 -18.47
N LEU A 23 1.52 -13.17 -18.64
CA LEU A 23 2.49 -13.01 -17.56
C LEU A 23 1.89 -12.21 -16.39
N LYS A 24 1.22 -11.08 -16.68
CA LYS A 24 0.61 -10.24 -15.65
C LYS A 24 -0.42 -11.01 -14.81
N LYS A 25 -1.34 -11.74 -15.45
CA LYS A 25 -2.35 -12.55 -14.76
C LYS A 25 -1.73 -13.63 -13.87
N LEU A 26 -0.65 -14.26 -14.34
CA LEU A 26 0.09 -15.26 -13.56
C LEU A 26 0.81 -14.63 -12.35
N LEU A 27 1.37 -13.43 -12.52
CA LEU A 27 2.00 -12.70 -11.42
C LEU A 27 0.96 -12.26 -10.40
N GLU A 28 -0.20 -11.77 -10.85
CA GLU A 28 -1.31 -11.37 -9.99
C GLU A 28 -1.90 -12.56 -9.22
N SER A 29 -2.02 -13.74 -9.84
CA SER A 29 -2.53 -14.93 -9.14
C SER A 29 -1.58 -15.47 -8.07
N LYS A 30 -0.28 -15.19 -8.20
CA LYS A 30 0.75 -15.55 -7.23
C LYS A 30 1.11 -14.42 -6.27
N ALA A 31 0.66 -13.20 -6.52
CA ALA A 31 0.97 -12.06 -5.69
C ALA A 31 0.28 -12.21 -4.33
N PRO A 32 0.95 -11.81 -3.23
CA PRO A 32 0.27 -11.66 -1.94
C PRO A 32 -0.95 -10.75 -2.12
N LYS A 33 -2.09 -11.19 -1.60
CA LYS A 33 -3.30 -10.37 -1.59
C LYS A 33 -3.00 -9.04 -0.88
N PRO A 34 -3.55 -7.92 -1.36
CA PRO A 34 -3.48 -6.66 -0.64
C PRO A 34 -3.95 -6.85 0.80
N HIS A 35 -3.37 -6.09 1.72
CA HIS A 35 -3.83 -6.08 3.12
C HIS A 35 -5.22 -5.42 3.25
N SER A 36 -5.64 -4.68 2.23
CA SER A 36 -6.89 -3.93 2.21
C SER A 36 -7.64 -4.17 0.89
N ASP A 37 -8.95 -4.30 0.98
CA ASP A 37 -9.89 -4.38 -0.16
C ASP A 37 -10.12 -3.03 -0.85
N VAL A 38 -9.71 -1.93 -0.21
CA VAL A 38 -9.77 -0.57 -0.77
C VAL A 38 -9.03 -0.48 -2.10
N GLN A 39 -9.74 -0.04 -3.14
CA GLN A 39 -9.18 0.24 -4.46
C GLN A 39 -9.08 1.74 -4.68
N ILE A 40 -7.93 2.18 -5.20
CA ILE A 40 -7.70 3.59 -5.54
C ILE A 40 -7.95 3.78 -7.03
N ASN A 41 -8.84 4.70 -7.38
CA ASN A 41 -8.99 5.12 -8.76
C ASN A 41 -7.74 5.88 -9.22
N TRP A 42 -7.17 5.48 -10.35
CA TRP A 42 -5.99 6.11 -10.93
C TRP A 42 -6.34 7.46 -11.59
N SER A 43 -6.74 8.44 -10.77
CA SER A 43 -7.00 9.80 -11.22
C SER A 43 -5.72 10.49 -11.69
N LYS A 44 -5.82 11.29 -12.76
CA LYS A 44 -4.72 12.14 -13.24
C LYS A 44 -4.51 13.39 -12.37
N VAL A 45 -5.50 13.75 -11.56
CA VAL A 45 -5.45 14.90 -10.65
C VAL A 45 -4.46 14.67 -9.51
N ILE A 46 -4.32 13.41 -9.07
CA ILE A 46 -3.43 13.07 -7.96
C ILE A 46 -2.02 12.80 -8.52
N PRO A 47 -0.99 13.52 -8.04
CA PRO A 47 0.39 13.28 -8.46
C PRO A 47 0.78 11.80 -8.29
N LEU A 48 1.55 11.26 -9.23
CA LEU A 48 1.94 9.85 -9.24
C LEU A 48 2.61 9.41 -7.93
N LYS A 49 3.48 10.27 -7.35
CA LYS A 49 4.14 10.01 -6.07
C LYS A 49 3.16 9.71 -4.94
N ILE A 50 2.03 10.42 -4.89
CA ILE A 50 0.99 10.24 -3.87
C ILE A 50 0.25 8.92 -4.10
N ARG A 51 -0.12 8.63 -5.35
CA ARG A 51 -0.77 7.34 -5.70
C ARG A 51 0.11 6.14 -5.35
N CYS A 52 1.40 6.20 -5.69
CA CYS A 52 2.36 5.16 -5.33
C CYS A 52 2.52 5.02 -3.82
N PHE A 53 2.49 6.12 -3.08
CA PHE A 53 2.56 6.10 -1.61
C PHE A 53 1.34 5.41 -1.01
N ILE A 54 0.11 5.82 -1.37
CA ILE A 54 -1.12 5.20 -0.86
C ILE A 54 -1.17 3.71 -1.24
N TRP A 55 -0.81 3.36 -2.48
CA TRP A 55 -0.70 1.96 -2.88
C TRP A 55 0.30 1.17 -2.02
N ARG A 56 1.47 1.73 -1.69
CA ARG A 56 2.42 1.09 -0.77
C ARG A 56 1.82 0.89 0.62
N VAL A 57 1.07 1.87 1.14
CA VAL A 57 0.37 1.75 2.42
C VAL A 57 -0.62 0.58 2.39
N LEU A 58 -1.50 0.52 1.39
CA LEU A 58 -2.52 -0.55 1.26
C LEU A 58 -1.92 -1.96 1.11
N MET A 59 -0.68 -2.05 0.63
CA MET A 59 0.06 -3.30 0.47
C MET A 59 0.98 -3.63 1.67
N ASN A 60 0.92 -2.87 2.78
CA ASN A 60 1.87 -2.94 3.90
C ASN A 60 3.34 -2.85 3.45
N ARG A 61 3.62 -2.01 2.45
CA ARG A 61 4.95 -1.81 1.82
C ARG A 61 5.71 -0.59 2.32
N ILE A 62 5.21 0.08 3.36
CA ILE A 62 5.96 1.12 4.06
C ILE A 62 6.93 0.47 5.05
N PRO A 63 8.21 0.91 5.11
CA PRO A 63 9.23 0.31 5.96
C PRO A 63 9.11 0.79 7.42
N VAL A 64 7.97 0.53 8.07
CA VAL A 64 7.81 0.67 9.53
C VAL A 64 8.27 -0.61 10.22
N ALA A 65 8.71 -0.52 11.48
CA ALA A 65 9.23 -1.67 12.24
C ALA A 65 8.29 -2.88 12.20
N ALA A 66 6.97 -2.67 12.38
CA ALA A 66 5.99 -3.74 12.31
C ALA A 66 5.96 -4.47 10.94
N ASN A 67 6.17 -3.75 9.83
CA ASN A 67 6.20 -4.36 8.49
C ASN A 67 7.56 -5.00 8.17
N LEU A 68 8.64 -4.49 8.75
CA LEU A 68 9.99 -5.06 8.61
C LEU A 68 10.09 -6.39 9.38
N GLU A 69 9.54 -6.44 10.60
CA GLU A 69 9.48 -7.64 11.43
C GLU A 69 8.74 -8.79 10.72
N VAL A 70 7.58 -8.52 10.11
CA VAL A 70 6.82 -9.49 9.30
C VAL A 70 7.63 -10.03 8.11
N ARG A 71 8.66 -9.30 7.65
CA ARG A 71 9.56 -9.71 6.56
C ARG A 71 10.81 -10.45 7.05
N GLY A 72 10.92 -10.71 8.35
CA GLY A 72 12.10 -11.32 8.95
C GLY A 72 13.31 -10.39 9.00
N ILE A 73 13.12 -9.08 8.83
CA ILE A 73 14.19 -8.09 9.01
C ILE A 73 14.26 -7.78 10.50
N LYS A 74 15.43 -8.02 11.11
CA LYS A 74 15.67 -7.72 12.52
C LYS A 74 15.67 -6.21 12.73
N VAL A 75 14.77 -5.74 13.59
CA VAL A 75 14.71 -4.36 14.10
C VAL A 75 15.12 -4.38 15.57
N GLU A 76 15.88 -3.37 16.00
CA GLU A 76 16.38 -3.27 17.39
C GLU A 76 15.25 -2.99 18.39
N THR A 77 14.26 -2.22 17.95
CA THR A 77 13.05 -1.90 18.71
C THR A 77 11.87 -1.84 17.75
N ASP A 78 10.69 -2.26 18.20
CA ASP A 78 9.45 -2.08 17.45
C ASP A 78 8.73 -0.78 17.84
N MET A 79 9.29 0.01 18.76
CA MET A 79 8.75 1.29 19.20
C MET A 79 8.97 2.38 18.15
N CYS A 80 7.99 3.26 18.00
CA CYS A 80 8.08 4.41 17.11
C CYS A 80 9.24 5.33 17.51
N PRO A 81 10.19 5.60 16.61
CA PRO A 81 11.37 6.42 16.94
C PRO A 81 11.02 7.91 17.17
N LEU A 82 9.84 8.36 16.73
CA LEU A 82 9.40 9.75 16.90
C LEU A 82 8.80 10.02 18.28
N CYS A 83 8.01 9.07 18.82
CA CYS A 83 7.31 9.26 20.10
C CYS A 83 7.85 8.40 21.24
N ASN A 84 8.52 7.28 20.92
CA ASN A 84 9.02 6.25 21.84
C ASN A 84 7.96 5.71 22.83
N LYS A 85 6.68 5.73 22.45
CA LYS A 85 5.53 5.38 23.31
C LYS A 85 4.63 4.27 22.77
N GLU A 86 4.61 4.07 21.45
CA GLU A 86 3.75 3.08 20.78
C GLU A 86 4.53 2.35 19.69
N LYS A 87 4.13 1.12 19.35
CA LYS A 87 4.70 0.33 18.24
C LYS A 87 4.62 1.10 16.91
N GLU A 88 5.71 1.10 16.15
CA GLU A 88 5.82 1.73 14.86
C GLU A 88 4.99 0.98 13.80
N THR A 89 3.80 1.50 13.55
CA THR A 89 2.86 0.99 12.53
C THR A 89 2.47 2.11 11.56
N CYS A 90 1.94 1.75 10.39
CA CYS A 90 1.40 2.74 9.44
C CYS A 90 0.25 3.53 10.06
N ASP A 91 -0.60 2.87 10.84
CA ASP A 91 -1.72 3.52 11.54
C ASP A 91 -1.21 4.53 12.59
N HIS A 92 -0.18 4.17 13.37
CA HIS A 92 0.43 5.10 14.30
C HIS A 92 1.02 6.31 13.55
N LEU A 93 1.98 6.09 12.65
CA LEU A 93 2.71 7.18 12.00
C LEU A 93 1.84 8.10 11.13
N LEU A 94 0.90 7.53 10.38
CA LEU A 94 0.16 8.27 9.36
C LEU A 94 -1.18 8.83 9.85
N ILE A 95 -1.69 8.36 11.00
CA ILE A 95 -3.04 8.70 11.46
C ILE A 95 -3.08 9.19 12.91
N ARG A 96 -2.43 8.46 13.82
CA ARG A 96 -2.52 8.71 15.28
C ARG A 96 -1.38 9.54 15.85
N TYR A 97 -0.26 9.66 15.14
CA TYR A 97 0.87 10.46 15.57
C TYR A 97 0.49 11.95 15.53
N GLU A 98 1.00 12.72 16.50
CA GLU A 98 0.59 14.12 16.75
C GLU A 98 0.71 15.01 15.51
N VAL A 99 1.82 14.88 14.77
CA VAL A 99 2.05 15.63 13.53
C VAL A 99 1.03 15.28 12.45
N ALA A 100 0.64 14.01 12.35
CA ALA A 100 -0.36 13.56 11.39
C ALA A 100 -1.77 14.07 11.77
N ILE A 101 -2.09 14.08 13.07
CA ILE A 101 -3.34 14.63 13.60
C ILE A 101 -3.43 16.13 13.31
N GLU A 102 -2.36 16.87 13.59
CA GLU A 102 -2.32 18.33 13.41
C GLU A 102 -2.45 18.71 11.93
N ALA A 103 -1.64 18.09 11.06
CA ALA A 103 -1.72 18.31 9.61
C ALA A 103 -3.11 18.00 9.06
N ARG A 104 -3.73 16.89 9.46
CA ARG A 104 -5.11 16.54 9.06
C ARG A 104 -6.11 17.58 9.54
N SER A 105 -5.99 18.05 10.78
CA SER A 105 -6.90 19.05 11.36
C SER A 105 -6.83 20.37 10.59
N TRP A 106 -5.64 20.80 10.18
CA TRP A 106 -5.45 21.99 9.37
C TRP A 106 -6.05 21.83 7.97
N ILE A 107 -5.83 20.69 7.32
CA ILE A 107 -6.41 20.39 6.00
C ILE A 107 -7.95 20.37 6.09
N PHE A 108 -8.53 19.70 7.10
CA PHE A 108 -9.98 19.62 7.25
C PHE A 108 -10.59 20.99 7.49
N LYS A 109 -9.97 21.81 8.36
CA LYS A 109 -10.39 23.19 8.56
C LYS A 109 -10.34 24.00 7.26
N TRP A 110 -9.27 23.85 6.47
CA TRP A 110 -9.14 24.55 5.19
C TRP A 110 -10.19 24.12 4.16
N CYS A 111 -10.54 22.83 4.13
CA CYS A 111 -11.53 22.29 3.23
C CYS A 111 -12.99 22.41 3.74
N GLY A 112 -13.22 22.98 4.94
CA GLY A 112 -14.55 23.06 5.54
C GLY A 112 -15.15 21.69 5.94
N ILE A 113 -14.29 20.70 6.19
CA ILE A 113 -14.68 19.34 6.58
C ILE A 113 -14.79 19.26 8.10
N LEU A 114 -15.84 18.60 8.61
CA LEU A 114 -16.00 18.35 10.04
C LEU A 114 -14.82 17.51 10.57
N LEU A 115 -14.27 17.90 11.72
CA LEU A 115 -13.22 17.13 12.38
C LEU A 115 -13.71 15.72 12.71
N THR A 116 -13.07 14.73 12.10
CA THR A 116 -13.30 13.31 12.36
C THR A 116 -11.99 12.63 12.76
N THR A 117 -12.11 11.64 13.63
CA THR A 117 -10.98 10.85 14.11
C THR A 117 -10.93 9.52 13.36
N PHE A 118 -9.71 9.05 13.12
CA PHE A 118 -9.46 7.78 12.46
C PHE A 118 -8.46 6.99 13.31
N ASN A 119 -8.63 5.67 13.36
CA ASN A 119 -7.69 4.78 14.04
C ASN A 119 -6.84 3.97 13.07
N LYS A 120 -7.32 3.79 11.83
CA LYS A 120 -6.65 3.05 10.77
C LYS A 120 -6.49 3.91 9.53
N VAL A 121 -5.37 3.71 8.84
CA VAL A 121 -5.09 4.41 7.58
C VAL A 121 -6.07 4.01 6.48
N THR A 122 -6.58 2.78 6.52
CA THR A 122 -7.60 2.30 5.58
C THR A 122 -8.91 3.07 5.71
N ASP A 123 -9.32 3.42 6.92
CA ASP A 123 -10.59 4.12 7.16
C ASP A 123 -10.49 5.57 6.71
N PHE A 124 -9.33 6.20 6.93
CA PHE A 124 -9.05 7.52 6.39
C PHE A 124 -9.03 7.53 4.87
N ILE A 125 -8.40 6.53 4.23
CA ILE A 125 -8.40 6.45 2.76
C ILE A 125 -9.82 6.24 2.24
N ARG A 126 -10.64 5.39 2.88
CA ARG A 126 -12.05 5.20 2.52
C ARG A 126 -12.85 6.50 2.58
N PHE A 127 -12.63 7.31 3.60
CA PHE A 127 -13.25 8.63 3.74
C PHE A 127 -12.82 9.61 2.64
N VAL A 128 -11.55 9.58 2.21
CA VAL A 128 -11.06 10.50 1.18
C VAL A 128 -11.54 10.12 -0.22
N ILE A 129 -11.83 8.84 -0.47
CA ILE A 129 -12.28 8.34 -1.78
C ILE A 129 -13.80 8.25 -1.92
N SER A 130 -14.56 8.37 -0.83
CA SER A 130 -16.03 8.43 -0.83
C SER A 130 -16.53 9.78 -1.32
#